data_AF-A0A5C7X8V1-F1
#
_entry.id   AF-A0A5C7X8V1-F1
#
_cell.length_a   1.000
_cell.length_b   1.000
_cell.length_c   1.000
_cell.angle_alpha   90.00
_cell.angle_beta   90.00
_cell.angle_gamma   90.00
#
_symmetry.space_group_name_H-M   'P 1'
#
loop_
_entity.id
_entity.type
_entity.pdbx_description
1 polymer ?
#
loop_
_entity_poly.entity_id
_entity_poly.type
_entity_poly.pdbx_seq_one_letter_code
_entity_poly.pdbx_strand_id
1 'polypeptide(L)'
;MAGLLLPFAGLLAAALLWAAGAGWLGATTPVASAFAPQATAEALQALLFGSDLWAHVAFSLQRVAVGLAIALALGIPLGVLTGLSPLFSRATTPLFQFARMISPLSWMPIAVMVLGVGDAPVYCLLAFAAVWPILLNTAAGVSEFDQYWPLLGRRRS
;
A
#
# COMPACT_ATOMS: atom_id res chain seq x y z
N MET A 1 -27.23 -6.62 32.11
CA MET A 1 -27.90 -6.01 30.93
C MET A 1 -27.79 -4.47 30.89
N ALA A 2 -27.61 -3.75 32.01
CA ALA A 2 -27.47 -2.29 32.02
C ALA A 2 -26.12 -1.75 31.50
N GLY A 3 -25.03 -2.53 31.58
CA GLY A 3 -23.69 -2.10 31.15
C GLY A 3 -23.51 -1.94 29.63
N LEU A 4 -24.38 -2.56 28.83
CA LEU A 4 -24.36 -2.42 27.37
C LEU A 4 -25.20 -1.24 26.87
N LEU A 5 -26.11 -0.68 27.68
CA LEU A 5 -27.02 0.38 27.22
C LEU A 5 -26.38 1.78 27.22
N LEU A 6 -25.44 2.03 28.13
CA LEU A 6 -24.66 3.28 28.17
C LEU A 6 -23.88 3.58 26.88
N PRO A 7 -23.13 2.64 26.27
CA PRO A 7 -22.37 2.93 25.05
C PRO A 7 -23.28 3.20 23.84
N PHE A 8 -24.40 2.50 23.70
CA PHE A 8 -25.36 2.78 22.62
C PHE A 8 -26.07 4.14 22.82
N ALA A 9 -26.40 4.51 24.06
CA ALA A 9 -26.95 5.82 24.37
C ALA A 9 -25.95 6.96 24.09
N GLY A 10 -24.67 6.75 24.41
CA GLY A 10 -23.59 7.70 24.10
C GLY A 10 -23.37 7.88 22.59
N LEU A 11 -23.39 6.78 21.82
CA LEU A 11 -23.31 6.84 20.35
C LEU A 11 -24.50 7.58 19.74
N LEU A 12 -25.71 7.34 20.24
CA LEU A 12 -26.91 8.07 19.83
C LEU A 12 -26.83 9.57 20.16
N ALA A 13 -26.39 9.92 21.37
CA ALA A 13 -26.21 11.31 21.76
C ALA A 13 -25.14 12.02 20.90
N ALA A 14 -24.02 11.35 20.61
CA ALA A 14 -22.98 11.88 19.72
C ALA A 14 -23.50 12.05 18.29
N ALA A 15 -24.26 11.09 17.76
CA ALA A 15 -24.87 11.19 16.42
C ALA A 15 -25.90 12.32 16.34
N LEU A 16 -26.70 12.53 17.38
CA LEU A 16 -27.68 13.62 17.46
C LEU A 16 -27.00 14.99 17.59
N LEU A 17 -25.94 15.10 18.40
CA LEU A 17 -25.12 16.31 18.51
C LEU A 17 -24.42 16.63 17.20
N TRP A 18 -23.93 15.60 16.48
CA TRP A 18 -23.34 15.76 15.16
C TRP A 18 -24.37 16.20 14.12
N ALA A 19 -25.57 15.60 14.12
CA ALA A 19 -26.67 16.00 13.25
C ALA A 19 -27.11 17.46 13.49
N ALA A 20 -27.24 17.85 14.77
CA ALA A 20 -27.59 19.22 15.15
C ALA A 20 -26.50 20.22 14.75
N GLY A 21 -25.23 19.86 14.95
CA GLY A 21 -24.08 20.68 14.53
C GLY A 21 -23.99 20.84 13.01
N ALA A 22 -24.17 19.75 12.26
CA ALA A 22 -24.17 19.78 10.79
C ALA A 22 -25.36 20.59 10.25
N GLY A 23 -26.54 20.50 10.87
CA GLY A 23 -27.70 21.32 10.52
C GLY A 23 -27.50 22.81 10.78
N TRP A 24 -26.86 23.16 11.91
CA TRP A 24 -26.57 24.55 12.28
C TRP A 24 -25.48 25.17 11.40
N LEU A 25 -24.45 24.40 11.03
CA LEU A 25 -23.37 24.80 10.12
C LEU A 25 -23.77 24.77 8.63
N GLY A 26 -24.76 23.94 8.26
CA GLY A 26 -25.31 23.85 6.91
C GLY A 26 -26.07 25.12 6.48
N ALA A 27 -26.54 25.92 7.43
CA ALA A 27 -27.17 27.22 7.18
C ALA A 27 -26.18 28.30 6.71
N THR A 28 -24.88 28.14 7.02
CA THR A 28 -23.82 29.11 6.67
C THR A 28 -22.83 28.58 5.64
N THR A 29 -22.71 27.26 5.48
CA THR A 29 -21.84 26.64 4.47
C THR A 29 -22.55 25.47 3.77
N PRO A 30 -22.87 25.57 2.46
CA PRO A 30 -23.52 24.49 1.70
C PRO A 30 -22.74 23.17 1.69
N VAL A 31 -21.43 23.23 1.97
CA VAL A 31 -20.56 22.05 2.07
C VAL A 31 -20.79 21.29 3.39
N ALA A 32 -21.18 21.95 4.48
CA ALA A 32 -21.41 21.28 5.77
C ALA A 32 -22.64 20.35 5.75
N SER A 33 -23.64 20.63 4.90
CA SER A 33 -24.79 19.73 4.72
C SER A 33 -24.42 18.45 3.96
N ALA A 34 -23.38 18.46 3.13
CA ALA A 34 -22.85 17.25 2.47
C ALA A 34 -22.16 16.29 3.45
N PHE A 35 -21.69 16.79 4.59
CA PHE A 35 -21.11 16.00 5.69
C PHE A 35 -22.12 15.68 6.81
N ALA A 36 -23.41 15.96 6.60
CA ALA A 36 -24.44 15.60 7.55
C ALA A 36 -24.53 14.07 7.71
N PRO A 37 -24.94 13.55 8.89
CA PRO A 37 -25.02 12.11 9.14
C PRO A 37 -25.96 11.39 8.17
N GLN A 38 -27.02 12.05 7.68
CA GLN A 38 -27.94 11.50 6.70
C GLN A 38 -27.31 11.38 5.31
N ALA A 39 -26.68 12.45 4.80
CA ALA A 39 -25.96 12.43 3.53
C ALA A 39 -24.79 11.43 3.55
N THR A 40 -24.12 11.30 4.69
CA THR A 40 -23.07 10.30 4.91
C THR A 40 -23.62 8.87 4.90
N ALA A 41 -24.80 8.63 5.50
CA ALA A 41 -25.45 7.33 5.49
C ALA A 41 -25.94 6.94 4.08
N GLU A 42 -26.50 7.89 3.33
CA GLU A 42 -26.90 7.69 1.93
C GLU A 42 -25.68 7.42 1.04
N ALA A 43 -24.60 8.19 1.20
CA ALA A 43 -23.33 7.95 0.51
C ALA A 43 -22.74 6.58 0.87
N LEU A 44 -22.78 6.17 2.14
CA LEU A 44 -22.31 4.85 2.57
C LEU A 44 -23.15 3.73 1.95
N GLN A 45 -24.48 3.86 1.92
CA GLN A 45 -25.35 2.89 1.25
C GLN A 45 -25.08 2.83 -0.25
N ALA A 46 -24.94 3.99 -0.91
CA ALA A 46 -24.56 4.05 -2.32
C ALA A 46 -23.19 3.43 -2.58
N LEU A 47 -22.23 3.58 -1.66
CA LEU A 47 -20.90 2.97 -1.78
C LEU A 47 -20.92 1.45 -1.55
N LEU A 48 -21.75 0.97 -0.62
CA LEU A 48 -21.86 -0.45 -0.27
C LEU A 48 -22.66 -1.25 -1.31
N PHE A 49 -23.70 -0.65 -1.90
CA PHE A 49 -24.57 -1.29 -2.88
C PHE A 49 -24.29 -0.86 -4.33
N GLY A 50 -23.44 0.13 -4.53
CA GLY A 50 -23.01 0.60 -5.85
C GLY A 50 -21.93 -0.29 -6.46
N SER A 51 -21.96 -0.42 -7.79
CA SER A 51 -20.92 -1.12 -8.57
C SER A 51 -19.58 -0.38 -8.59
N ASP A 52 -19.58 0.91 -8.28
CA ASP A 52 -18.41 1.78 -8.43
C ASP A 52 -17.31 1.44 -7.41
N LEU A 53 -17.66 1.04 -6.18
CA LEU A 53 -16.69 0.63 -5.18
C LEU A 53 -15.88 -0.58 -5.66
N TRP A 54 -16.56 -1.59 -6.20
CA TRP A 54 -15.91 -2.78 -6.72
C TRP A 54 -15.03 -2.47 -7.93
N ALA A 55 -15.48 -1.59 -8.83
CA ALA A 55 -14.67 -1.14 -9.95
C ALA A 55 -13.41 -0.40 -9.47
N HIS A 56 -13.53 0.53 -8.52
CA HIS A 56 -12.39 1.26 -7.96
C HIS A 56 -11.40 0.34 -7.23
N VAL A 57 -11.90 -0.64 -6.47
CA VAL A 57 -11.07 -1.66 -5.83
C VAL A 57 -10.34 -2.49 -6.88
N ALA A 58 -11.03 -2.94 -7.92
CA ALA A 58 -10.44 -3.72 -9.00
C ALA A 58 -9.31 -2.94 -9.72
N PHE A 59 -9.54 -1.66 -10.05
CA PHE A 59 -8.51 -0.82 -10.66
C PHE A 59 -7.30 -0.61 -9.74
N SER A 60 -7.53 -0.38 -8.45
CA SER A 60 -6.46 -0.26 -7.46
C SER A 60 -5.64 -1.56 -7.37
N LEU A 61 -6.32 -2.70 -7.30
CA LEU A 61 -5.69 -4.01 -7.21
C LEU A 61 -4.91 -4.35 -8.49
N GLN A 62 -5.45 -4.01 -9.67
CA GLN A 62 -4.75 -4.15 -10.94
C GLN A 62 -3.46 -3.36 -10.97
N ARG A 63 -3.46 -2.11 -10.48
CA ARG A 63 -2.25 -1.28 -10.41
C ARG A 63 -1.18 -1.91 -9.52
N VAL A 64 -1.58 -2.42 -8.36
CA VAL A 64 -0.68 -3.16 -7.46
C VAL A 64 -0.16 -4.43 -8.12
N ALA A 65 -1.02 -5.21 -8.75
CA ALA A 65 -0.64 -6.48 -9.40
C ALA A 65 0.37 -6.26 -10.53
N VAL A 66 0.15 -5.27 -11.39
CA VAL A 66 1.06 -4.95 -12.51
C VAL A 66 2.41 -4.43 -11.98
N GLY A 67 2.38 -3.49 -11.03
CA GLY A 67 3.61 -2.97 -10.41
C GLY A 67 4.41 -4.07 -9.72
N LEU A 68 3.72 -4.98 -9.01
CA LEU A 68 4.32 -6.13 -8.35
C LEU A 68 4.92 -7.12 -9.36
N ALA A 69 4.23 -7.41 -10.46
CA ALA A 69 4.74 -8.32 -11.49
C ALA A 69 6.06 -7.80 -12.09
N ILE A 70 6.15 -6.50 -12.37
CA ILE A 70 7.38 -5.86 -12.85
C ILE A 70 8.48 -5.93 -11.77
N ALA A 71 8.13 -5.64 -10.51
CA ALA A 71 9.07 -5.70 -9.39
C ALA A 71 9.60 -7.12 -9.15
N LEU A 72 8.77 -8.16 -9.33
CA LEU A 72 9.21 -9.55 -9.22
C LEU A 72 10.15 -9.91 -10.38
N ALA A 73 9.79 -9.53 -11.61
CA ALA A 73 10.60 -9.80 -12.79
C ALA A 73 12.02 -9.21 -12.71
N LEU A 74 12.19 -8.06 -12.05
CA LEU A 74 13.50 -7.41 -11.85
C LEU A 74 14.16 -7.77 -10.53
N GLY A 75 13.37 -7.79 -9.45
CA GLY A 75 13.86 -7.97 -8.08
C GLY A 75 14.34 -9.39 -7.80
N ILE A 76 13.68 -10.42 -8.36
CA ILE A 76 14.10 -11.81 -8.14
C ILE A 76 15.49 -12.07 -8.79
N PRO A 77 15.74 -11.78 -10.08
CA PRO A 77 17.05 -12.02 -10.67
C PRO A 77 18.16 -11.24 -9.97
N LEU A 78 17.92 -9.96 -9.67
CA LEU A 78 18.89 -9.13 -8.96
C LEU A 78 19.13 -9.64 -7.52
N GLY A 79 18.08 -10.12 -6.86
CA GLY A 79 18.12 -10.69 -5.52
C GLY A 79 18.94 -11.98 -5.47
N VAL A 80 18.75 -12.87 -6.44
CA VAL A 80 19.56 -14.07 -6.58
C VAL A 80 21.03 -13.72 -6.77
N LEU A 81 21.35 -12.76 -7.65
CA LEU A 81 22.73 -12.30 -7.87
C LEU A 81 23.36 -11.69 -6.61
N THR A 82 22.58 -10.93 -5.82
CA THR A 82 23.04 -10.35 -4.55
C THR A 82 23.20 -11.40 -3.45
N GLY A 83 22.35 -12.42 -3.41
CA GLY A 83 22.44 -13.51 -2.44
C GLY A 83 23.63 -14.44 -2.67
N LEU A 84 24.01 -14.66 -3.94
CA LEU A 84 25.16 -15.49 -4.30
C LEU A 84 26.51 -14.76 -4.16
N SER A 85 26.52 -13.41 -4.19
CA SER A 85 27.76 -12.63 -4.19
C SER A 85 27.84 -11.63 -3.03
N PRO A 86 28.81 -11.81 -2.10
CA PRO A 86 29.00 -10.87 -0.99
C PRO A 86 29.44 -9.48 -1.45
N LEU A 87 30.03 -9.35 -2.64
CA LEU A 87 30.40 -8.06 -3.24
C LEU A 87 29.15 -7.27 -3.65
N PHE A 88 28.19 -7.93 -4.32
CA PHE A 88 26.94 -7.30 -4.73
C PHE A 88 26.10 -6.91 -3.51
N SER A 89 26.03 -7.75 -2.49
CA SER A 89 25.31 -7.43 -1.25
C SER A 89 25.82 -6.13 -0.60
N ARG A 90 27.15 -5.94 -0.55
CA ARG A 90 27.77 -4.70 -0.05
C ARG A 90 27.49 -3.49 -0.95
N ALA A 91 27.43 -3.67 -2.27
CA ALA A 91 27.12 -2.59 -3.21
C ALA A 91 25.64 -2.16 -3.17
N THR A 92 24.70 -3.07 -2.90
CA THR A 92 23.27 -2.77 -2.85
C THR A 92 22.83 -2.17 -1.51
N THR A 93 23.61 -2.38 -0.44
CA THR A 93 23.30 -1.85 0.90
C THR A 93 23.16 -0.31 0.94
N PRO A 94 24.08 0.49 0.36
CA PRO A 94 23.92 1.94 0.27
C PRO A 94 22.69 2.37 -0.55
N LEU A 95 22.43 1.69 -1.67
CA LEU A 95 21.29 1.98 -2.54
C LEU A 95 19.96 1.80 -1.79
N PHE A 96 19.87 0.75 -0.96
CA PHE A 96 18.70 0.53 -0.12
C PHE A 96 18.53 1.62 0.95
N GLN A 97 19.60 2.02 1.63
CA GLN A 97 19.51 3.09 2.63
C GLN A 97 19.02 4.40 2.01
N PHE A 98 19.50 4.72 0.81
CA PHE A 98 19.06 5.87 0.04
C PHE A 98 17.59 5.76 -0.37
N ALA A 99 17.19 4.60 -0.91
CA ALA A 99 15.80 4.35 -1.30
C ALA A 99 14.84 4.38 -0.11
N ARG A 100 15.28 3.97 1.09
CA ARG A 100 14.47 4.07 2.32
C ARG A 100 14.31 5.51 2.82
N MET A 101 15.30 6.37 2.58
CA MET A 101 15.20 7.80 2.94
C MET A 101 14.27 8.57 2.01
N ILE A 102 14.08 8.11 0.76
CA ILE A 102 13.27 8.81 -0.23
C ILE A 102 11.97 8.06 -0.47
N SER A 103 10.85 8.64 -0.04
CA SER A 103 9.54 8.12 -0.35
C SER A 103 9.36 8.01 -1.88
N PRO A 104 8.87 6.87 -2.41
CA PRO A 104 8.54 6.73 -3.83
C PRO A 104 7.60 7.83 -4.33
N LEU A 105 6.75 8.38 -3.46
CA LEU A 105 5.85 9.48 -3.80
C LEU A 105 6.59 10.75 -4.23
N SER A 106 7.80 10.99 -3.72
CA SER A 106 8.63 12.14 -4.12
C SER A 106 9.06 12.08 -5.58
N TRP A 107 9.07 10.88 -6.18
CA TRP A 107 9.41 10.67 -7.59
C TRP A 107 8.22 10.87 -8.54
N MET A 108 7.02 11.05 -8.00
CA MET A 108 5.80 11.17 -8.80
C MET A 108 5.86 12.27 -9.86
N PRO A 109 6.34 13.49 -9.59
CA PRO A 109 6.42 14.53 -10.62
C PRO A 109 7.31 14.12 -11.80
N ILE A 110 8.46 13.51 -11.51
CA ILE A 110 9.41 13.05 -12.53
C ILE A 110 8.80 11.91 -13.35
N ALA A 111 8.17 10.95 -12.67
CA ALA A 111 7.52 9.82 -13.33
C ALA A 111 6.40 10.28 -14.28
N VAL A 112 5.59 11.26 -13.86
CA VAL A 112 4.55 11.87 -14.70
C VAL A 112 5.16 12.65 -15.86
N MET A 113 6.29 13.35 -15.65
CA MET A 113 6.95 14.12 -16.71
C MET A 113 7.52 13.23 -17.81
N VAL A 114 8.01 12.03 -17.44
CA VAL A 114 8.60 11.07 -18.38
C VAL A 114 7.56 10.16 -19.03
N LEU A 115 6.61 9.65 -18.25
CA LEU A 115 5.64 8.63 -18.69
C LEU A 115 4.26 9.20 -19.05
N GLY A 116 4.05 10.50 -18.81
CA GLY A 116 2.78 11.17 -19.02
C GLY A 116 1.79 11.02 -17.86
N VAL A 117 0.63 11.65 -17.99
CA VAL A 117 -0.48 11.53 -17.03
C VAL A 117 -1.26 10.24 -17.29
N GLY A 118 -1.50 9.45 -16.25
CA GLY A 118 -2.24 8.19 -16.33
C GLY A 118 -1.79 7.17 -15.29
N ASP A 119 -1.95 5.89 -15.59
CA ASP A 119 -1.58 4.79 -14.69
C ASP A 119 -0.10 4.39 -14.78
N ALA A 120 0.58 4.69 -15.90
CA ALA A 120 1.97 4.30 -16.13
C ALA A 120 2.96 4.83 -15.06
N PRO A 121 2.89 6.11 -14.63
CA PRO A 121 3.69 6.59 -13.50
C PRO A 121 3.44 5.79 -12.24
N VAL A 122 2.20 5.41 -11.98
CA VAL A 122 1.82 4.67 -10.77
C VAL A 122 2.44 3.28 -10.80
N TYR A 123 2.30 2.56 -11.92
CA TYR A 123 2.91 1.24 -12.08
C TYR A 123 4.43 1.31 -11.84
N CYS A 124 5.10 2.32 -12.40
CA CYS A 124 6.55 2.54 -12.23
C CYS A 124 6.91 2.78 -10.76
N LEU A 125 6.18 3.64 -10.06
CA LEU A 125 6.42 3.95 -8.65
C LEU A 125 6.16 2.74 -7.74
N LEU A 126 5.09 1.97 -8.00
CA LEU A 126 4.79 0.74 -7.28
C LEU A 126 5.90 -0.29 -7.50
N ALA A 127 6.36 -0.45 -8.74
CA ALA A 127 7.44 -1.36 -9.07
C ALA A 127 8.74 -0.94 -8.38
N PHE A 128 9.11 0.35 -8.43
CA PHE A 128 10.29 0.90 -7.77
C PHE A 128 10.25 0.75 -6.24
N ALA A 129 9.08 0.94 -5.63
CA ALA A 129 8.89 0.75 -4.20
C ALA A 129 9.02 -0.73 -3.79
N ALA A 130 8.51 -1.64 -4.62
CA ALA A 130 8.47 -3.07 -4.32
C ALA A 130 9.75 -3.83 -4.72
N VAL A 131 10.53 -3.34 -5.68
CA VAL A 131 11.71 -4.07 -6.21
C VAL A 131 12.77 -4.29 -5.12
N TRP A 132 13.00 -3.30 -4.25
CA TRP A 132 14.01 -3.40 -3.18
C TRP A 132 13.68 -4.42 -2.10
N PRO A 133 12.49 -4.40 -1.46
CA PRO A 133 12.16 -5.45 -0.49
C PRO A 133 12.13 -6.84 -1.13
N ILE A 134 11.68 -6.99 -2.38
CA ILE A 134 11.72 -8.28 -3.10
C ILE A 134 13.15 -8.74 -3.32
N LEU A 135 14.03 -7.86 -3.79
CA LEU A 135 15.44 -8.16 -4.01
C LEU A 135 16.09 -8.63 -2.71
N LEU A 136 15.91 -7.88 -1.62
CA LEU A 136 16.53 -8.19 -0.33
C LEU A 136 16.01 -9.49 0.28
N ASN A 137 14.68 -9.72 0.24
CA ASN A 137 14.10 -10.98 0.71
C ASN A 137 14.60 -12.16 -0.11
N THR A 138 14.73 -11.99 -1.44
CA THR A 138 15.27 -13.02 -2.33
C THR A 138 16.75 -13.28 -2.02
N ALA A 139 17.56 -12.24 -1.86
CA ALA A 139 18.98 -12.34 -1.53
C ALA A 139 19.21 -13.04 -0.19
N ALA A 140 18.44 -12.66 0.83
CA ALA A 140 18.49 -13.29 2.15
C ALA A 140 18.15 -14.79 2.05
N GLY A 141 17.04 -15.13 1.38
CA GLY A 141 16.66 -16.54 1.18
C GLY A 141 17.74 -17.35 0.46
N VAL A 142 18.31 -16.82 -0.63
CA VAL A 142 19.37 -17.51 -1.39
C VAL A 142 20.64 -17.70 -0.55
N SER A 143 21.05 -16.68 0.21
CA SER A 143 22.25 -16.77 1.07
C SER A 143 22.10 -17.81 2.18
N GLU A 144 20.88 -17.98 2.70
CA GLU A 144 20.59 -18.97 3.73
C GLU A 144 20.66 -20.40 3.16
N PHE A 145 20.11 -20.64 1.96
CA PHE A 145 20.23 -21.93 1.28
C PHE A 145 21.68 -22.31 0.91
N ASP A 146 22.49 -21.36 0.44
CA ASP A 146 23.90 -21.60 0.09
C ASP A 146 24.72 -22.07 1.32
N GLN A 147 24.44 -21.52 2.50
CA GLN A 147 25.13 -21.88 3.73
C GLN A 147 24.86 -23.33 4.18
N TYR A 148 23.68 -23.90 3.90
CA TYR A 148 23.30 -25.26 4.34
C TYR A 148 23.69 -26.38 3.36
N TRP A 149 23.90 -26.07 2.07
CA TRP A 149 24.24 -27.06 1.05
C TRP A 149 25.54 -27.86 1.33
N PRO A 150 26.64 -27.25 1.81
CA PRO A 150 27.88 -27.97 2.13
C PRO A 150 27.75 -28.96 3.30
N LEU A 151 26.77 -28.76 4.18
CA LEU A 151 26.59 -29.56 5.39
C LEU A 151 25.81 -30.86 5.12
N LEU A 152 24.94 -30.87 4.11
CA LEU A 152 24.16 -32.06 3.72
C LEU A 152 24.99 -33.06 2.90
N GLY A 153 26.04 -32.60 2.21
CA GLY A 153 26.96 -33.46 1.45
C GLY A 153 27.85 -34.35 2.32
N ARG A 154 28.01 -34.06 3.62
CA ARG A 154 28.92 -34.80 4.52
C ARG A 154 28.29 -35.95 5.30
N ARG A 155 26.98 -36.22 5.15
CA ARG A 155 26.28 -37.30 5.91
C ARG A 155 26.10 -38.62 5.15
N ARG A 156 26.68 -38.76 3.95
CA ARG A 156 26.48 -39.94 3.08
C ARG A 156 27.74 -40.75 2.72
N SER A 157 28.86 -40.53 3.39
CA SER A 157 30.06 -41.40 3.33
C SER A 157 30.49 -41.80 4.72
#